data_AF-L9WR41-F1
#
_entry.id   AF-L9WR41-F1
#
_cell.length_a   1.000
_cell.length_b   1.000
_cell.length_c   1.000
_cell.angle_alpha   90.00
_cell.angle_beta   90.00
_cell.angle_gamma   90.00
#
_symmetry.space_group_name_H-M   'P 1'
#
loop_
_entity.id
_entity.type
_entity.pdbx_description
1 polymer ?
#
loop_
_entity_poly.entity_id
_entity_poly.type
_entity_poly.pdbx_seq_one_letter_code
_entity_poly.pdbx_strand_id
1 'polypeptide(L)' 'MGSKNISIPDDVYEKLREERRADESFGEAIDRLLGQRQLSEFWNAWDDDTADRARAAIETSRDRNDERLERLYD' A
#
# COMPACT_ATOMS: atom_id res chain seq x y z
N MET A 1 10.50 -4.68 26.30
CA MET A 1 11.05 -3.79 25.24
C MET A 1 11.54 -2.52 25.91
N GLY A 2 12.75 -2.07 25.61
CA GLY A 2 13.25 -0.79 26.13
C GLY A 2 12.72 0.37 25.29
N SER A 3 12.36 1.48 25.92
CA SER A 3 12.04 2.72 25.21
C SER A 3 13.29 3.57 25.06
N LYS A 4 13.35 4.34 23.97
CA LYS A 4 14.33 5.40 23.75
C LYS A 4 13.57 6.68 23.45
N ASN A 5 14.05 7.80 23.99
CA ASN A 5 13.51 9.12 23.66
C ASN A 5 14.42 9.76 22.61
N ILE A 6 13.81 10.29 21.56
CA ILE A 6 14.50 11.06 20.52
C ILE A 6 13.80 12.41 20.37
N SER A 7 14.58 13.47 20.14
CA SER A 7 14.03 14.75 19.70
C SER A 7 14.02 14.77 18.19
N ILE A 8 12.89 15.18 17.61
CA ILE A 8 12.72 15.36 16.17
C ILE A 8 12.41 16.84 15.89
N PRO A 9 12.75 17.34 14.70
CA PRO A 9 12.30 18.66 14.25
C PRO A 9 10.76 18.78 14.28
N ASP A 10 10.26 19.98 14.55
CA ASP A 10 8.81 20.23 14.64
C ASP A 10 8.06 19.90 13.34
N ASP A 11 8.67 20.18 12.18
CA ASP A 11 8.08 19.85 10.88
C ASP A 11 7.97 18.33 10.65
N VAL A 12 8.90 17.55 11.20
CA VAL A 12 8.84 16.09 11.18
C VAL A 12 7.77 15.58 12.15
N TYR A 13 7.63 16.20 13.31
CA TYR A 13 6.58 15.89 14.27
C TYR A 13 5.18 16.09 13.67
N GLU A 14 4.94 17.23 13.01
CA GLU A 14 3.64 17.51 12.40
C GLU A 14 3.30 16.51 11.28
N LYS A 15 4.27 16.15 10.43
CA LYS A 15 4.08 15.09 9.42
C LYS A 15 3.73 13.74 10.05
N LEU A 16 4.43 13.37 11.11
CA LEU A 16 4.13 12.13 11.84
C LEU A 16 2.74 12.18 12.49
N ARG A 17 2.32 13.36 12.96
CA ARG A 17 1.00 13.59 13.55
C ARG A 17 -0.13 13.48 12.51
N GLU A 18 0.09 13.95 11.29
CA GLU A 18 -0.85 13.82 10.17
C GLU A 18 -1.01 12.36 9.72
N GLU A 19 0.08 11.60 9.68
CA GLU A 19 0.08 10.18 9.29
C GLU A 19 -0.46 9.25 10.38
N ARG A 20 -0.51 9.70 11.64
CA ARG A 20 -0.95 8.90 12.79
C ARG A 20 -2.47 8.69 12.74
N ARG A 21 -2.90 7.44 12.89
CA ARG A 21 -4.31 7.06 13.04
C ARG A 21 -4.83 7.36 14.44
N ALA A 22 -6.15 7.56 14.57
CA ALA A 22 -6.76 7.97 15.84
C ALA A 22 -6.54 6.94 16.98
N ASP A 23 -6.50 5.65 16.61
CA ASP A 23 -6.44 4.47 17.45
C ASP A 23 -5.03 3.92 17.71
N GLU A 24 -3.97 4.49 17.10
CA GLU A 24 -2.58 4.02 17.27
C GLU A 24 -1.73 5.01 18.07
N SER A 25 -0.71 4.59 18.81
CA SER A 25 0.31 5.47 19.42
C SER A 25 1.31 5.98 18.39
N PHE A 26 2.13 6.99 18.73
CA PHE A 26 3.21 7.43 17.85
C PHE A 26 4.26 6.33 17.59
N GLY A 27 4.51 5.46 18.59
CA GLY A 27 5.40 4.31 18.40
C GLY A 27 4.84 3.32 17.39
N GLU A 28 3.54 3.00 17.48
CA GLU A 28 2.86 2.12 16.53
C GLU A 28 2.78 2.73 15.13
N ALA A 29 2.56 4.05 15.03
CA ALA A 29 2.62 4.77 13.76
C ALA A 29 4.01 4.65 13.13
N ILE A 30 5.08 4.86 13.90
CA ILE A 30 6.47 4.71 13.44
C ILE A 30 6.74 3.27 13.00
N ASP A 31 6.37 2.28 13.81
CA ASP A 31 6.55 0.86 13.48
C ASP A 31 5.77 0.48 12.21
N ARG A 32 4.56 1.01 12.01
CA ARG A 32 3.79 0.81 10.79
C ARG A 32 4.44 1.47 9.58
N LEU A 33 4.88 2.71 9.70
CA LEU A 33 5.49 3.48 8.61
C LEU A 33 6.85 2.91 8.20
N LEU A 34 7.67 2.50 9.18
CA LEU A 34 9.00 1.92 8.95
C LEU A 34 8.95 0.41 8.69
N GLY A 35 7.91 -0.28 9.15
CA GLY A 35 7.69 -1.71 8.94
C GLY A 35 7.02 -2.04 7.60
N GLN A 36 6.71 -1.04 6.76
CA GLN A 36 6.24 -1.32 5.42
C GLN A 36 7.36 -1.94 4.61
N ARG A 37 7.08 -3.11 4.05
CA ARG A 37 7.93 -3.73 3.03
C ARG A 37 8.09 -2.73 1.89
N GLN A 38 9.32 -2.45 1.51
CA GLN A 38 9.58 -1.55 0.39
C GLN A 38 9.05 -2.23 -0.87
N LEU A 39 8.36 -1.49 -1.74
CA LEU A 39 7.85 -2.06 -3.01
C LEU A 39 8.97 -2.68 -3.85
N SER A 40 10.19 -2.15 -3.72
CA SER A 40 11.40 -2.71 -4.32
C SER A 40 11.71 -4.14 -3.89
N GLU A 41 11.30 -4.59 -2.70
CA GLU A 41 11.48 -5.97 -2.24
C GLU A 41 10.64 -6.98 -3.03
N PHE A 42 9.62 -6.51 -3.75
CA PHE A 42 8.79 -7.36 -4.61
C PHE A 42 9.23 -7.32 -6.08
N TRP A 43 10.29 -6.57 -6.39
CA TRP A 43 10.85 -6.54 -7.74
C TRP A 43 11.31 -7.94 -8.14
N ASN A 44 10.83 -8.43 -9.28
CA ASN A 44 11.13 -9.77 -9.80
C ASN A 44 10.66 -10.93 -8.90
N ALA A 45 9.67 -10.69 -8.02
CA ALA A 45 9.11 -11.74 -7.16
C ALA A 45 8.18 -12.72 -7.92
N TRP A 46 7.67 -12.33 -9.08
CA TRP A 46 6.87 -13.20 -9.95
C TRP A 46 7.73 -13.73 -11.09
N ASP A 47 7.56 -15.01 -11.40
CA ASP A 47 8.01 -15.58 -12.66
C ASP A 47 7.12 -15.14 -13.83
N ASP A 48 7.59 -15.40 -15.05
CA ASP A 48 6.90 -14.99 -16.28
C ASP A 48 5.49 -15.60 -16.37
N ASP A 49 5.33 -16.86 -15.99
CA ASP A 49 4.03 -17.56 -16.03
C ASP A 49 3.02 -16.92 -15.05
N THR A 50 3.44 -16.60 -13.83
CA THR A 50 2.59 -15.92 -12.86
C THR A 50 2.23 -14.51 -13.34
N ALA A 51 3.19 -13.80 -13.95
CA ALA A 51 2.94 -12.49 -14.52
C ALA A 51 1.94 -12.56 -15.69
N ASP A 52 2.04 -13.55 -16.57
CA ASP A 52 1.13 -13.75 -17.69
C ASP A 52 -0.28 -14.13 -17.22
N ARG A 53 -0.39 -15.02 -16.22
CA ARG A 53 -1.68 -15.33 -15.59
C ARG A 53 -2.33 -14.10 -14.96
N ALA A 54 -1.55 -13.23 -14.32
CA ALA A 54 -2.06 -11.98 -13.77
C ALA A 54 -2.55 -11.02 -14.87
N ARG A 55 -1.81 -10.89 -15.98
CA ARG A 55 -2.21 -10.07 -17.14
C ARG A 55 -3.53 -10.56 -17.74
N ALA A 56 -3.65 -11.86 -18.01
CA ALA A 56 -4.87 -12.46 -18.57
C ALA A 56 -6.10 -12.26 -17.66
N ALA A 57 -5.91 -12.38 -16.33
CA ALA A 57 -6.99 -12.12 -15.37
C ALA A 57 -7.44 -10.66 -15.36
N ILE A 58 -6.50 -9.71 -15.49
CA ILE A 58 -6.80 -8.28 -15.59
C ILE A 58 -7.58 -7.98 -16.88
N GLU A 59 -7.15 -8.51 -18.02
CA GLU A 59 -7.84 -8.35 -19.31
C GLU A 59 -9.27 -8.89 -19.24
N THR A 60 -9.43 -10.12 -18.77
CA THR A 60 -10.76 -10.73 -18.56
C THR A 60 -11.65 -9.86 -17.65
N SER A 61 -11.08 -9.26 -16.61
CA SER A 61 -11.84 -8.38 -15.72
C SER A 61 -12.24 -7.07 -16.38
N ARG A 62 -11.42 -6.53 -17.28
CA ARG A 62 -11.71 -5.31 -18.04
C ARG A 62 -12.82 -5.58 -19.05
N ASP A 63 -12.72 -6.65 -19.82
CA ASP A 63 -13.74 -7.03 -20.80
C ASP A 63 -15.12 -7.18 -20.15
N ARG A 64 -15.19 -7.90 -19.02
CA ARG A 64 -16.45 -8.04 -18.24
C ARG A 64 -16.99 -6.71 -17.73
N ASN A 65 -16.11 -5.78 -17.38
CA ASN A 65 -16.53 -4.46 -16.92
C ASN A 65 -17.08 -3.63 -18.08
N ASP A 66 -16.45 -3.72 -19.25
CA ASP A 66 -16.89 -3.01 -20.45
C ASP A 66 -18.24 -3.54 -20.93
N GLU A 67 -18.41 -4.87 -21.02
CA GLU A 67 -19.71 -5.52 -21.28
C GLU A 67 -20.81 -5.12 -20.26
N ARG A 68 -20.43 -4.91 -19.00
CA ARG A 68 -21.36 -4.44 -17.97
C ARG A 68 -21.77 -2.99 -18.20
N LEU A 69 -20.81 -2.13 -18.56
CA LEU A 69 -21.07 -0.72 -18.80
C LEU A 69 -21.91 -0.53 -20.07
N GLU A 70 -21.62 -1.25 -21.15
CA GLU A 70 -22.43 -1.23 -22.38
C GLU A 70 -23.91 -1.54 -22.08
N ARG A 71 -24.18 -2.58 -21.29
CA ARG A 71 -25.55 -2.94 -20.86
C ARG A 71 -26.25 -1.90 -19.98
N LEU A 72 -25.51 -1.00 -19.33
CA LEU A 72 -26.11 0.05 -18.50
C LEU A 72 -26.53 1.27 -19.32
N TYR A 73 -25.88 1.48 -20.47
CA TYR A 73 -26.12 2.61 -21.36
C TYR A 73 -27.04 2.29 -22.56
N ASP A 74 -27.52 1.04 -22.66
CA ASP A 74 -28.57 0.55 -23.57
C ASP A 74 -29.95 0.62 -22.88
#